data_AF-F2IAU2-F1
#
_entry.id   AF-F2IAU2-F1
#
_cell.length_a   1.000
_cell.length_b   1.000
_cell.length_c   1.000
_cell.angle_alpha   90.00
_cell.angle_beta   90.00
_cell.angle_gamma   90.00
#
_symmetry.space_group_name_H-M   'P 1'
#
loop_
_entity.id
_entity.type
_entity.pdbx_description
1 polymer ?
#
loop_
_entity_poly.entity_id
_entity_poly.type
_entity_poly.pdbx_seq_one_letter_code
_entity_poly.pdbx_strand_id
1 'polypeptide(L)'
;MSELILIIFFLILSVVVGGLLVVFLEKKNQAAFIKLSLAFSGGFLLAIAFIHFLPELYAEQHTKIGIWVLVGFLVQLFLEYFSGGIEHGHIHAHANKKIPYGLLISLSIHSFIEGIPLANNALHNHNHEHLVGNHQNSLLLGIILHQLPVAIALMTLLRKSLIKSSTSWLLLIIFGMMTPLGLIFGKFIPMSDSVPIMDILLAIVVGMFLHISTTIIFETNENHRFNLAKLTAILLGVGLSIGLI
;
A
#
# COMPACT_ATOMS: atom_id res chain seq x y z
N MET A 1 12.91 -17.43 -11.91
CA MET A 1 11.67 -17.23 -12.70
C MET A 1 10.42 -17.63 -11.92
N SER A 2 10.44 -18.74 -11.18
CA SER A 2 9.32 -19.19 -10.32
C SER A 2 8.92 -18.19 -9.23
N GLU A 3 9.89 -17.58 -8.55
CA GLU A 3 9.63 -16.64 -7.44
C GLU A 3 8.94 -15.34 -7.90
N LEU A 4 9.41 -14.74 -9.00
CA LEU A 4 8.77 -13.55 -9.58
C LEU A 4 7.30 -13.80 -9.94
N ILE A 5 7.02 -14.96 -10.53
CA ILE A 5 5.65 -15.35 -10.89
C ILE A 5 4.79 -15.50 -9.63
N LEU A 6 5.36 -16.05 -8.55
CA LEU A 6 4.68 -16.19 -7.27
C LEU A 6 4.36 -14.82 -6.63
N ILE A 7 5.31 -13.89 -6.64
CA ILE A 7 5.11 -12.52 -6.14
C ILE A 7 3.99 -11.83 -6.93
N ILE A 8 4.07 -11.84 -8.26
CA ILE A 8 3.05 -11.24 -9.14
C ILE A 8 1.68 -11.90 -8.88
N PHE A 9 1.65 -13.22 -8.73
CA PHE A 9 0.43 -13.95 -8.41
C PHE A 9 -0.21 -13.46 -7.11
N PHE A 10 0.55 -13.34 -6.02
CA PHE A 10 0.00 -12.86 -4.75
C PHE A 10 -0.43 -11.39 -4.78
N LEU A 11 0.30 -10.53 -5.49
CA LEU A 11 -0.08 -9.13 -5.69
C LEU A 11 -1.44 -9.03 -6.39
N ILE A 12 -1.61 -9.74 -7.52
CA ILE A 12 -2.89 -9.74 -8.26
C ILE A 12 -3.99 -10.41 -7.43
N LEU A 13 -3.68 -11.52 -6.76
CA LEU A 13 -4.63 -12.24 -5.92
C LEU A 13 -5.20 -11.35 -4.81
N SER A 14 -4.36 -10.55 -4.15
CA SER A 14 -4.82 -9.63 -3.09
C SER A 14 -5.90 -8.66 -3.59
N VAL A 15 -5.72 -8.09 -4.79
CA VAL A 15 -6.66 -7.16 -5.41
C VAL A 15 -7.95 -7.87 -5.82
N VAL A 16 -7.83 -9.06 -6.42
CA VAL A 16 -8.99 -9.87 -6.82
C VAL A 16 -9.82 -10.29 -5.60
N VAL A 17 -9.16 -10.75 -4.53
CA VAL A 17 -9.81 -11.10 -3.27
C VAL A 17 -10.53 -9.89 -2.68
N GLY A 18 -9.89 -8.71 -2.66
CA GLY A 18 -10.53 -7.47 -2.21
C GLY A 18 -11.79 -7.14 -3.01
N GLY A 19 -11.75 -7.28 -4.34
CA GLY A 19 -12.92 -7.11 -5.20
C GLY A 19 -14.02 -8.14 -4.96
N LEU A 20 -13.67 -9.41 -4.73
CA LEU A 20 -14.63 -10.48 -4.44
C LEU A 20 -15.29 -10.27 -3.09
N LEU A 21 -14.54 -9.85 -2.06
CA LEU A 21 -15.09 -9.52 -0.75
C LEU A 21 -16.20 -8.47 -0.86
N VAL A 22 -16.06 -7.46 -1.72
CA VAL A 22 -17.13 -6.47 -1.97
C VAL A 22 -18.38 -7.09 -2.60
N VAL A 23 -18.23 -8.12 -3.43
CA VAL A 23 -19.37 -8.80 -4.07
C VAL A 23 -20.11 -9.71 -3.08
N PHE A 24 -19.38 -10.35 -2.16
CA PHE A 24 -19.95 -11.29 -1.18
C PHE A 24 -20.38 -10.66 0.13
N LEU A 25 -19.75 -9.55 0.57
CA LEU A 25 -20.14 -8.86 1.80
C LEU A 25 -21.42 -8.06 1.57
N GLU A 26 -22.39 -8.25 2.47
CA GLU A 26 -23.59 -7.44 2.50
C GLU A 26 -23.27 -5.97 2.81
N LYS A 27 -23.97 -5.04 2.13
CA LYS A 27 -23.75 -3.59 2.22
C LYS A 27 -23.70 -3.04 3.65
N LYS A 28 -24.37 -3.69 4.62
CA LYS A 28 -24.51 -3.21 6.00
C LYS A 28 -23.20 -3.24 6.79
N ASN A 29 -22.32 -4.22 6.55
CA ASN A 29 -21.07 -4.39 7.31
C ASN A 29 -19.82 -3.89 6.56
N GLN A 30 -19.97 -3.58 5.28
CA GLN A 30 -18.86 -3.25 4.37
C GLN A 30 -18.09 -1.99 4.81
N ALA A 31 -18.76 -0.92 5.24
CA ALA A 31 -18.09 0.31 5.64
C ALA A 31 -17.26 0.16 6.92
N ALA A 32 -17.79 -0.55 7.92
CA ALA A 32 -17.07 -0.82 9.16
C ALA A 32 -15.88 -1.76 8.91
N PHE A 33 -16.06 -2.78 8.08
CA PHE A 33 -14.99 -3.68 7.67
C PHE A 33 -13.85 -2.92 6.98
N ILE A 34 -14.17 -2.08 5.97
CA ILE A 34 -13.17 -1.24 5.29
C ILE A 34 -12.40 -0.37 6.28
N LYS A 35 -13.09 0.37 7.16
CA LYS A 35 -12.44 1.24 8.14
C LYS A 35 -11.52 0.47 9.09
N LEU A 36 -11.93 -0.70 9.58
CA LEU A 36 -11.12 -1.52 10.48
C LEU A 36 -9.95 -2.20 9.76
N SER A 37 -10.15 -2.70 8.54
CA SER A 37 -9.08 -3.28 7.72
C SER A 37 -8.03 -2.22 7.33
N LEU A 38 -8.47 -0.99 7.03
CA LEU A 38 -7.58 0.14 6.82
C LEU A 38 -6.83 0.53 8.10
N ALA A 39 -7.50 0.60 9.25
CA ALA A 39 -6.84 0.88 10.53
C ALA A 39 -5.80 -0.17 10.91
N PHE A 40 -6.12 -1.45 10.69
CA PHE A 40 -5.17 -2.56 10.85
C PHE A 40 -3.97 -2.43 9.93
N SER A 41 -4.21 -2.22 8.63
CA SER A 41 -3.16 -2.06 7.64
C SER A 41 -2.29 -0.83 7.90
N GLY A 42 -2.88 0.31 8.29
CA GLY A 42 -2.15 1.51 8.68
C GLY A 42 -1.27 1.29 9.92
N GLY A 43 -1.75 0.52 10.91
CA GLY A 43 -0.91 0.11 12.05
C GLY A 43 0.28 -0.75 11.63
N PHE A 44 0.04 -1.72 10.73
CA PHE A 44 1.10 -2.56 10.17
C PHE A 44 2.14 -1.74 9.38
N LEU A 45 1.69 -0.90 8.44
CA LEU A 45 2.55 -0.05 7.60
C LEU A 45 3.35 0.97 8.43
N LEU A 46 2.74 1.53 9.47
CA LEU A 46 3.45 2.43 10.40
C LEU A 46 4.56 1.68 11.13
N ALA A 47 4.26 0.49 11.68
CA ALA A 47 5.21 -0.29 12.42
C ALA A 47 6.40 -0.69 11.54
N ILE A 48 6.15 -1.33 10.39
CA ILE A 48 7.21 -1.77 9.47
C ILE A 48 8.07 -0.59 8.97
N ALA A 49 7.47 0.58 8.70
CA ALA A 49 8.22 1.77 8.33
C ALA A 49 9.21 2.18 9.44
N PHE A 50 8.77 2.23 10.70
CA PHE A 50 9.61 2.68 11.82
C PHE A 50 10.61 1.65 12.33
N ILE A 51 10.25 0.37 12.37
CA ILE A 51 11.06 -0.66 13.04
C ILE A 51 11.97 -1.42 12.07
N HIS A 52 11.74 -1.30 10.76
CA HIS A 52 12.44 -2.08 9.75
C HIS A 52 13.04 -1.18 8.67
N PHE A 53 12.23 -0.52 7.86
CA PHE A 53 12.75 0.22 6.71
C PHE A 53 13.56 1.47 7.08
N LEU A 54 13.08 2.30 8.02
CA LEU A 54 13.86 3.47 8.45
C LEU A 54 15.21 3.06 9.06
N PRO A 55 15.29 2.11 10.02
CA PRO A 55 16.58 1.64 10.54
C PRO A 55 17.54 1.16 9.45
N GLU A 56 17.06 0.34 8.51
CA GLU A 56 17.86 -0.19 7.39
C GLU A 56 18.38 0.94 6.49
N LEU A 57 17.50 1.83 6.06
CA LEU A 57 17.85 2.98 5.23
C LEU A 57 18.91 3.87 5.91
N TYR A 58 18.77 4.17 7.21
CA TYR A 58 19.72 5.02 7.91
C TYR A 58 21.04 4.32 8.29
N ALA A 59 21.09 2.98 8.26
CA ALA A 59 22.32 2.24 8.56
C ALA A 59 23.42 2.46 7.50
N GLU A 60 23.03 2.70 6.24
CA GLU A 60 23.96 2.86 5.12
C GLU A 60 24.65 4.24 5.04
N GLN A 61 24.54 5.09 6.07
CA GLN A 61 25.22 6.41 6.18
C GLN A 61 24.89 7.42 5.06
N HIS A 62 23.82 7.22 4.29
CA HIS A 62 23.36 8.19 3.31
C HIS A 62 22.75 9.42 4.01
N THR A 63 23.55 10.48 4.17
CA THR A 63 23.19 11.71 4.91
C THR A 63 21.93 12.45 4.42
N LYS A 64 21.31 12.01 3.32
CA LYS A 64 20.16 12.66 2.66
C LYS A 64 18.91 11.80 2.57
N ILE A 65 18.87 10.59 3.15
CA ILE A 65 17.68 9.70 3.05
C ILE A 65 16.41 10.34 3.60
N GLY A 66 16.52 11.08 4.71
CA GLY A 66 15.35 11.76 5.30
C GLY A 66 14.66 12.75 4.35
N ILE A 67 15.40 13.33 3.40
CA ILE A 67 14.81 14.21 2.37
C ILE A 67 13.93 13.39 1.44
N TRP A 68 14.34 12.19 1.06
CA TRP A 68 13.56 11.31 0.18
C TRP A 68 12.32 10.73 0.87
N VAL A 69 12.41 10.45 2.18
CA VAL A 69 11.23 10.14 3.00
C VAL A 69 10.23 11.31 3.00
N LEU A 70 10.70 12.54 3.20
CA LEU A 70 9.84 13.73 3.14
C LEU A 70 9.24 13.93 1.74
N VAL A 71 10.02 13.74 0.67
CA VAL A 71 9.53 13.79 -0.71
C VAL A 71 8.43 12.75 -0.91
N GLY A 72 8.62 11.52 -0.45
CA GLY A 72 7.60 10.47 -0.51
C GLY A 72 6.30 10.84 0.18
N PHE A 73 6.40 11.41 1.39
CA PHE A 73 5.23 11.91 2.13
C PHE A 73 4.47 12.98 1.31
N LEU A 74 5.20 13.94 0.74
CA LEU A 74 4.61 15.02 -0.07
C LEU A 74 4.03 14.52 -1.40
N VAL A 75 4.68 13.55 -2.04
CA VAL A 75 4.15 12.88 -3.24
C VAL A 75 2.82 12.21 -2.91
N GLN A 76 2.74 11.49 -1.78
CA GLN A 76 1.48 10.87 -1.38
C GLN A 76 0.40 11.89 -1.07
N LEU A 77 0.73 12.96 -0.34
CA LEU A 77 -0.20 14.07 -0.08
C LEU A 77 -0.74 14.68 -1.38
N PHE A 78 0.11 14.85 -2.39
CA PHE A 78 -0.31 15.33 -3.71
C PHE A 78 -1.23 14.33 -4.43
N LEU A 79 -0.91 13.04 -4.41
CA LEU A 79 -1.74 11.99 -5.01
C LEU A 79 -3.11 11.89 -4.30
N GLU A 80 -3.14 12.05 -2.99
CA GLU A 80 -4.36 12.02 -2.19
C GLU A 80 -5.39 13.05 -2.64
N TYR A 81 -4.95 14.27 -3.01
CA TYR A 81 -5.84 15.30 -3.54
C TYR A 81 -6.70 14.80 -4.73
N PHE A 82 -6.14 13.94 -5.58
CA PHE A 82 -6.87 13.36 -6.71
C PHE A 82 -7.60 12.06 -6.35
N SER A 83 -7.13 11.31 -5.35
CA SER A 83 -7.78 10.07 -4.90
C SER A 83 -8.97 10.31 -3.97
N GLY A 84 -9.10 11.52 -3.42
CA GLY A 84 -10.18 11.88 -2.49
C GLY A 84 -10.14 11.09 -1.18
N GLY A 85 -8.97 10.55 -0.81
CA GLY A 85 -8.77 9.85 0.46
C GLY A 85 -9.34 8.43 0.53
N ILE A 86 -9.61 7.77 -0.60
CA ILE A 86 -10.14 6.39 -0.58
C ILE A 86 -9.19 5.40 0.10
N GLU A 87 -7.88 5.63 -0.01
CA GLU A 87 -6.83 4.81 0.61
C GLU A 87 -6.88 4.83 2.14
N HIS A 88 -7.59 5.78 2.74
CA HIS A 88 -7.77 5.88 4.19
C HIS A 88 -9.25 5.87 4.62
N GLY A 89 -10.17 5.64 3.68
CA GLY A 89 -11.56 5.25 3.94
C GLY A 89 -12.62 6.28 3.58
N HIS A 90 -12.26 7.39 2.92
CA HIS A 90 -13.20 8.43 2.51
C HIS A 90 -13.94 8.05 1.21
N ILE A 91 -14.98 7.24 1.34
CA ILE A 91 -15.81 6.81 0.21
C ILE A 91 -17.05 7.72 0.08
N HIS A 92 -16.88 8.90 -0.53
CA HIS A 92 -18.00 9.75 -0.95
C HIS A 92 -18.39 9.45 -2.40
N ALA A 93 -19.32 8.50 -2.58
CA ALA A 93 -19.89 8.26 -3.90
C ALA A 93 -21.04 9.23 -4.17
N HIS A 94 -20.82 10.24 -5.01
CA HIS A 94 -21.94 10.89 -5.69
C HIS A 94 -22.51 9.89 -6.71
N ALA A 95 -23.82 9.64 -6.67
CA ALA A 95 -24.51 8.68 -7.56
C ALA A 95 -24.58 9.18 -9.01
N ASN A 96 -23.42 9.39 -9.63
CA ASN A 96 -23.26 9.78 -11.02
C ASN A 96 -22.61 8.63 -11.79
N LYS A 97 -23.06 8.35 -13.02
CA LYS A 97 -22.55 7.28 -13.90
C LYS A 97 -21.15 7.55 -14.47
N LYS A 98 -20.33 8.38 -13.82
CA LYS A 98 -19.01 8.79 -14.33
C LYS A 98 -17.91 7.96 -13.70
N ILE A 99 -16.96 7.52 -14.53
CA ILE A 99 -15.73 6.86 -14.07
C ILE A 99 -14.84 7.93 -13.40
N PRO A 100 -14.36 7.69 -12.17
CA PRO A 100 -13.51 8.63 -11.45
C PRO A 100 -12.05 8.52 -11.94
N TYR A 101 -11.78 9.06 -13.14
CA TYR A 101 -10.46 8.91 -13.78
C TYR A 101 -9.30 9.50 -12.96
N GLY A 102 -9.47 10.67 -12.35
CA GLY A 102 -8.43 11.29 -11.51
C GLY A 102 -8.01 10.39 -10.36
N LEU A 103 -9.00 9.75 -9.72
CA LEU A 103 -8.76 8.77 -8.67
C LEU A 103 -8.03 7.53 -9.18
N LEU A 104 -8.48 6.94 -10.29
CA LEU A 104 -7.85 5.76 -10.87
C LEU A 104 -6.40 6.02 -11.28
N ILE A 105 -6.12 7.18 -11.88
CA ILE A 105 -4.76 7.57 -12.28
C ILE A 105 -3.89 7.77 -11.05
N SER A 106 -4.40 8.47 -10.03
CA SER A 106 -3.67 8.72 -8.79
C SER A 106 -3.31 7.42 -8.07
N LEU A 107 -4.30 6.54 -7.83
CA LEU A 107 -4.08 5.23 -7.21
C LEU A 107 -3.13 4.36 -8.04
N SER A 108 -3.20 4.45 -9.37
CA SER A 108 -2.31 3.70 -10.27
C SER A 108 -0.86 4.17 -10.15
N ILE A 109 -0.62 5.48 -10.06
CA ILE A 109 0.72 6.04 -9.85
C ILE A 109 1.25 5.63 -8.46
N HIS A 110 0.42 5.77 -7.43
CA HIS A 110 0.74 5.32 -6.07
C HIS A 110 1.20 3.85 -6.04
N SER A 111 0.36 2.93 -6.52
CA SER A 111 0.65 1.50 -6.53
C SER A 111 1.82 1.13 -7.45
N PHE A 112 2.07 1.89 -8.52
CA PHE A 112 3.24 1.70 -9.38
C PHE A 112 4.54 2.03 -8.63
N ILE A 113 4.62 3.20 -7.99
CA ILE A 113 5.81 3.65 -7.23
C ILE A 113 6.12 2.66 -6.11
N GLU A 114 5.10 2.23 -5.38
CA GLU A 114 5.23 1.23 -4.31
C GLU A 114 5.80 -0.11 -4.80
N GLY A 115 5.49 -0.50 -6.04
CA GLY A 115 5.99 -1.74 -6.63
C GLY A 115 7.47 -1.71 -7.00
N ILE A 116 8.09 -0.54 -7.21
CA ILE A 116 9.45 -0.45 -7.75
C ILE A 116 10.51 -1.04 -6.80
N PRO A 117 10.56 -0.67 -5.50
CA PRO A 117 11.58 -1.19 -4.58
C PRO A 117 11.48 -2.71 -4.34
N LEU A 118 10.33 -3.31 -4.63
CA LEU A 118 10.14 -4.77 -4.54
C LEU A 118 11.07 -5.54 -5.49
N ALA A 119 11.61 -4.88 -6.52
CA ALA A 119 12.60 -5.46 -7.42
C ALA A 119 13.93 -5.76 -6.73
N ASN A 120 14.32 -4.97 -5.73
CA ASN A 120 15.58 -5.12 -5.00
C ASN A 120 15.64 -6.47 -4.27
N ASN A 121 14.52 -6.82 -3.61
CA ASN A 121 14.36 -8.10 -2.90
C ASN A 121 14.40 -9.31 -3.84
N ALA A 122 13.92 -9.18 -5.08
CA ALA A 122 13.90 -10.26 -6.06
C ALA A 122 15.26 -10.51 -6.75
N LEU A 123 16.25 -9.63 -6.53
CA LEU A 123 17.56 -9.66 -7.19
C LEU A 123 18.69 -10.09 -6.23
N HIS A 124 18.60 -9.80 -4.93
CA HIS A 124 19.64 -10.09 -3.93
C HIS A 124 19.59 -11.50 -3.31
N ASN A 125 19.48 -12.55 -4.14
CA ASN A 125 19.70 -13.95 -3.73
C ASN A 125 21.20 -14.33 -3.64
N HIS A 126 22.07 -13.37 -3.30
CA HIS A 126 23.50 -13.59 -3.15
C HIS A 126 23.98 -13.23 -1.75
N ASN A 127 24.04 -14.26 -0.89
CA ASN A 127 25.09 -14.48 0.12
C ASN A 127 25.43 -13.35 1.12
N HIS A 128 24.46 -12.81 1.84
CA HIS A 128 24.76 -12.23 3.16
C HIS A 128 23.84 -12.83 4.23
N GLU A 129 24.37 -13.89 4.84
CA GLU A 129 23.91 -14.48 6.09
C GLU A 129 24.14 -13.48 7.23
N HIS A 130 23.13 -12.65 7.54
CA HIS A 130 23.04 -11.95 8.80
C HIS A 130 21.73 -12.32 9.51
N LEU A 131 21.89 -13.30 10.38
CA LEU A 131 21.17 -13.63 11.62
C LEU A 131 19.96 -12.72 11.99
N VAL A 132 18.79 -13.39 12.10
CA VAL A 132 17.49 -12.98 12.67
C VAL A 132 16.48 -12.38 11.66
N GLY A 133 15.49 -13.22 11.27
CA GLY A 133 14.24 -12.81 10.61
C GLY A 133 14.24 -12.87 9.08
N ASN A 134 13.21 -13.49 8.48
CA ASN A 134 12.98 -13.56 7.02
C ASN A 134 12.68 -12.15 6.42
N HIS A 135 13.70 -11.30 6.27
CA HIS A 135 13.58 -9.88 5.85
C HIS A 135 12.91 -9.67 4.48
N GLN A 136 13.04 -10.60 3.53
CA GLN A 136 12.55 -10.43 2.14
C GLN A 136 11.02 -10.36 2.01
N ASN A 137 10.26 -10.87 3.00
CA ASN A 137 8.80 -10.92 2.94
C ASN A 137 8.12 -9.68 3.50
N SER A 138 8.84 -8.80 4.20
CA SER A 138 8.25 -7.71 4.99
C SER A 138 7.58 -6.66 4.07
N LEU A 139 8.27 -6.19 3.04
CA LEU A 139 7.72 -5.24 2.05
C LEU A 139 6.57 -5.85 1.26
N LEU A 140 6.73 -7.07 0.75
CA LEU A 140 5.67 -7.77 0.01
C LEU A 140 4.41 -7.93 0.86
N LEU A 141 4.56 -8.33 2.12
CA LEU A 141 3.44 -8.47 3.04
C LEU A 141 2.80 -7.11 3.35
N GLY A 142 3.58 -6.06 3.56
CA GLY A 142 3.05 -4.70 3.72
C GLY A 142 2.20 -4.25 2.53
N ILE A 143 2.72 -4.45 1.33
CA ILE A 143 2.01 -4.15 0.07
C ILE A 143 0.70 -4.96 0.02
N ILE A 144 0.75 -6.28 0.20
CA ILE A 144 -0.44 -7.15 0.12
C ILE A 144 -1.50 -6.77 1.17
N LEU A 145 -1.07 -6.51 2.41
CA LEU A 145 -1.96 -6.21 3.52
C LEU A 145 -2.64 -4.84 3.39
N HIS A 146 -2.04 -3.87 2.69
CA HIS A 146 -2.66 -2.57 2.40
C HIS A 146 -3.47 -2.57 1.09
N GLN A 147 -2.95 -3.23 0.05
CA GLN A 147 -3.58 -3.28 -1.26
C GLN A 147 -4.96 -3.96 -1.20
N LEU A 148 -5.14 -4.93 -0.30
CA LEU A 148 -6.43 -5.59 -0.06
C LEU A 148 -7.51 -4.57 0.40
N PRO A 149 -7.36 -3.84 1.52
CA PRO A 149 -8.26 -2.74 1.91
C PRO A 149 -8.51 -1.71 0.79
N VAL A 150 -7.48 -1.28 0.07
CA VAL A 150 -7.60 -0.30 -1.02
C VAL A 150 -8.44 -0.86 -2.17
N ALA A 151 -8.23 -2.13 -2.55
CA ALA A 151 -9.02 -2.81 -3.58
C ALA A 151 -10.50 -2.93 -3.17
N ILE A 152 -10.77 -3.23 -1.90
CA ILE A 152 -12.14 -3.23 -1.36
C ILE A 152 -12.75 -1.83 -1.50
N ALA A 153 -12.03 -0.78 -1.09
CA ALA A 153 -12.52 0.60 -1.15
C ALA A 153 -12.79 1.06 -2.59
N LEU A 154 -11.88 0.78 -3.53
CA LEU A 154 -12.02 1.08 -4.95
C LEU A 154 -13.19 0.33 -5.59
N MET A 155 -13.29 -0.99 -5.37
CA MET A 155 -14.40 -1.78 -5.92
C MET A 155 -15.74 -1.32 -5.34
N THR A 156 -15.79 -0.94 -4.05
CA THR A 156 -16.98 -0.34 -3.42
C THR A 156 -17.41 0.92 -4.14
N LEU A 157 -16.47 1.83 -4.43
CA LEU A 157 -16.74 3.07 -5.15
C LEU A 157 -17.25 2.80 -6.57
N LEU A 158 -16.58 1.93 -7.33
CA LEU A 158 -16.94 1.61 -8.71
C LEU A 158 -18.37 1.03 -8.80
N ARG A 159 -18.72 0.16 -7.84
CA ARG A 159 -20.08 -0.43 -7.73
C ARG A 159 -21.13 0.60 -7.33
N LYS A 160 -20.79 1.57 -6.48
CA LYS A 160 -21.71 2.68 -6.11
C LYS A 160 -21.89 3.70 -7.23
N SER A 161 -20.91 3.84 -8.13
CA SER A 161 -20.94 4.77 -9.27
C SER A 161 -21.84 4.30 -10.43
N LEU A 162 -22.63 3.23 -10.24
CA LEU A 162 -23.56 2.66 -11.24
C LEU A 162 -22.89 2.29 -12.58
N ILE A 163 -21.58 2.00 -12.54
CA ILE A 163 -20.81 1.50 -13.67
C ILE A 163 -21.14 0.01 -13.87
N LYS A 164 -21.11 -0.46 -15.12
CA LYS A 164 -21.33 -1.88 -15.43
C LYS A 164 -20.33 -2.77 -14.67
N SER A 165 -20.81 -3.90 -14.15
CA SER A 165 -20.01 -4.84 -13.35
C SER A 165 -18.70 -5.25 -14.04
N SER A 166 -18.76 -5.57 -15.33
CA SER A 166 -17.60 -5.95 -16.14
C SER A 166 -16.56 -4.83 -16.22
N THR A 167 -17.00 -3.59 -16.35
CA THR A 167 -16.11 -2.42 -16.38
C THR A 167 -15.50 -2.16 -15.02
N SER A 168 -16.24 -2.37 -13.92
CA SER A 168 -15.68 -2.25 -12.56
C SER A 168 -14.54 -3.24 -12.34
N TRP A 169 -14.75 -4.50 -12.74
CA TRP A 169 -13.70 -5.53 -12.67
C TRP A 169 -12.52 -5.23 -13.58
N LEU A 170 -12.77 -4.80 -14.82
CA LEU A 170 -11.69 -4.41 -15.73
C LEU A 170 -10.81 -3.31 -15.14
N LEU A 171 -11.42 -2.25 -14.60
CA LEU A 171 -10.69 -1.14 -13.98
C LEU A 171 -9.93 -1.58 -12.72
N LEU A 172 -10.52 -2.47 -11.91
CA LEU A 172 -9.85 -3.04 -10.73
C LEU A 172 -8.63 -3.88 -11.13
N ILE A 173 -8.73 -4.67 -12.19
CA ILE A 173 -7.60 -5.47 -12.70
C ILE A 173 -6.51 -4.57 -13.29
N ILE A 174 -6.87 -3.53 -14.04
CA ILE A 174 -5.90 -2.54 -14.54
C ILE A 174 -5.14 -1.91 -13.36
N PHE A 175 -5.86 -1.49 -12.32
CA PHE A 175 -5.24 -1.00 -11.08
C PHE A 175 -4.33 -2.06 -10.43
N GLY A 176 -4.79 -3.30 -10.29
CA GLY A 176 -4.02 -4.38 -9.69
C GLY A 176 -2.77 -4.81 -10.47
N MET A 177 -2.66 -4.43 -11.74
CA MET A 177 -1.45 -4.63 -12.54
C MET A 177 -0.36 -3.58 -12.27
N MET A 178 -0.68 -2.45 -11.64
CA MET A 178 0.28 -1.35 -11.48
C MET A 178 1.46 -1.71 -10.56
N THR A 179 1.22 -2.43 -9.46
CA THR A 179 2.30 -2.88 -8.57
C THR A 179 3.22 -3.93 -9.24
N PRO A 180 2.70 -4.98 -9.91
CA PRO A 180 3.52 -5.85 -10.76
C PRO A 180 4.32 -5.10 -11.84
N LEU A 181 3.72 -4.08 -12.47
CA LEU A 181 4.43 -3.26 -13.45
C LEU A 181 5.56 -2.45 -12.81
N GLY A 182 5.34 -1.88 -11.62
CA GLY A 182 6.39 -1.22 -10.83
C GLY A 182 7.54 -2.18 -10.51
N LEU A 183 7.23 -3.39 -10.05
CA LEU A 183 8.21 -4.45 -9.79
C LEU A 183 9.04 -4.80 -11.02
N ILE A 184 8.38 -4.98 -12.18
CA ILE A 184 9.08 -5.28 -13.44
C ILE A 184 9.95 -4.10 -13.86
N PHE A 185 9.43 -2.86 -13.73
CA PHE A 185 10.17 -1.65 -14.05
C PHE A 185 11.44 -1.50 -13.19
N GLY A 186 11.33 -1.77 -11.88
CA GLY A 186 12.47 -1.73 -10.97
C GLY A 186 13.63 -2.63 -11.38
N LYS A 187 13.38 -3.76 -12.06
CA LYS A 187 14.45 -4.64 -12.55
C LYS A 187 15.33 -4.03 -13.64
N PHE A 188 14.81 -3.01 -14.33
CA PHE A 188 15.56 -2.29 -15.37
C PHE A 188 16.34 -1.10 -14.81
N ILE A 189 16.18 -0.78 -13.53
CA ILE A 189 16.94 0.29 -12.88
C ILE A 189 18.34 -0.28 -12.54
N PRO A 190 19.42 0.32 -13.05
CA PRO A 190 20.77 -0.16 -12.79
C PRO A 190 21.14 0.05 -11.32
N MET A 191 21.69 -0.99 -10.70
CA MET A 191 22.32 -0.89 -9.38
C MET A 191 23.69 -0.22 -9.57
N SER A 192 23.90 0.92 -8.91
CA SER A 192 25.18 1.61 -8.88
C SER A 192 25.53 2.01 -7.46
N ASP A 193 26.73 1.66 -7.02
CA ASP A 193 27.23 2.03 -5.69
C ASP A 193 27.40 3.55 -5.53
N SER A 194 27.46 4.30 -6.64
CA SER A 194 27.64 5.76 -6.62
C SER A 194 26.36 6.53 -6.31
N VAL A 195 25.19 5.97 -6.67
CA VAL A 195 23.88 6.57 -6.43
C VAL A 195 22.91 5.46 -6.03
N PRO A 196 22.50 5.37 -4.75
CA PRO A 196 21.64 4.30 -4.25
C PRO A 196 20.18 4.53 -4.68
N ILE A 197 19.88 4.36 -5.97
CA ILE A 197 18.54 4.68 -6.52
C ILE A 197 17.44 3.84 -5.86
N MET A 198 17.71 2.57 -5.55
CA MET A 198 16.74 1.70 -4.89
C MET A 198 16.42 2.16 -3.47
N ASP A 199 17.40 2.60 -2.70
CA ASP A 199 17.19 3.10 -1.34
C ASP A 199 16.46 4.44 -1.36
N ILE A 200 16.74 5.28 -2.37
CA ILE A 200 15.98 6.51 -2.60
C ILE A 200 14.51 6.19 -2.88
N LEU A 201 14.23 5.22 -3.75
CA LEU A 201 12.86 4.81 -4.07
C LEU A 201 12.17 4.14 -2.88
N LEU A 202 12.88 3.31 -2.11
CA LEU A 202 12.38 2.73 -0.88
C LEU A 202 12.07 3.83 0.14
N ALA A 203 12.94 4.83 0.31
CA ALA A 203 12.71 5.97 1.19
C ALA A 203 11.47 6.77 0.77
N ILE A 204 11.25 6.97 -0.55
CA ILE A 204 10.02 7.58 -1.08
C ILE A 204 8.80 6.73 -0.68
N VAL A 205 8.83 5.41 -0.88
CA VAL A 205 7.73 4.51 -0.52
C VAL A 205 7.48 4.50 0.99
N VAL A 206 8.52 4.52 1.82
CA VAL A 206 8.41 4.67 3.28
C VAL A 206 7.73 5.98 3.64
N GLY A 207 8.09 7.08 2.98
CA GLY A 207 7.40 8.37 3.12
C GLY A 207 5.91 8.28 2.78
N MET A 208 5.56 7.58 1.70
CA MET A 208 4.16 7.35 1.30
C MET A 208 3.42 6.52 2.36
N PHE A 209 4.04 5.47 2.92
CA PHE A 209 3.47 4.67 4.01
C PHE A 209 3.24 5.48 5.27
N LEU A 210 4.18 6.34 5.65
CA LEU A 210 4.03 7.22 6.81
C LEU A 210 2.85 8.18 6.62
N HIS A 211 2.69 8.76 5.43
CA HIS A 211 1.53 9.59 5.12
C HIS A 211 0.22 8.82 5.25
N ILE A 212 0.06 7.71 4.53
CA ILE A 212 -1.17 6.88 4.58
C ILE A 212 -1.50 6.46 6.02
N SER A 213 -0.51 5.93 6.73
CA SER A 213 -0.71 5.40 8.07
C SER A 213 -1.10 6.48 9.07
N THR A 214 -0.43 7.63 9.04
CA THR A 214 -0.75 8.75 9.94
C THR A 214 -2.11 9.34 9.64
N THR A 215 -2.47 9.50 8.36
CA THR A 215 -3.82 9.95 7.96
C THR A 215 -4.90 9.00 8.46
N ILE A 216 -4.73 7.68 8.30
CA ILE A 216 -5.68 6.67 8.84
C ILE A 216 -5.84 6.79 10.36
N ILE A 217 -4.73 7.00 11.08
CA ILE A 217 -4.72 7.10 12.55
C ILE A 217 -5.38 8.39 13.03
N PHE A 218 -5.12 9.53 12.39
CA PHE A 218 -5.55 10.84 12.87
C PHE A 218 -6.88 11.33 12.28
N GLU A 219 -7.16 11.07 11.00
CA GLU A 219 -8.33 11.63 10.29
C GLU A 219 -9.64 10.92 10.63
N THR A 220 -9.61 9.61 10.93
CA THR A 220 -10.85 8.86 11.22
C THR A 220 -11.44 9.09 12.63
N ASN A 221 -11.04 10.17 13.33
CA ASN A 221 -11.65 10.63 14.59
C ASN A 221 -12.75 11.68 14.32
N GLU A 222 -13.76 11.34 13.51
CA GLU A 222 -14.98 12.13 13.44
C GLU A 222 -15.64 12.14 14.84
N ASN A 223 -15.65 13.30 15.51
CA ASN A 223 -16.24 13.61 16.84
C ASN A 223 -15.40 13.38 18.10
N HIS A 224 -14.07 13.26 18.04
CA HIS A 224 -13.18 13.14 19.24
C HIS A 224 -13.57 12.04 20.26
N ARG A 225 -14.41 11.07 19.87
CA ARG A 225 -14.76 9.93 20.74
C ARG A 225 -13.75 8.82 20.52
N PHE A 226 -13.20 8.32 21.63
CA PHE A 226 -12.28 7.19 21.62
C PHE A 226 -12.94 5.95 20.97
N ASN A 227 -12.33 5.42 19.92
CA ASN A 227 -12.79 4.21 19.23
C ASN A 227 -11.86 3.04 19.57
N LEU A 228 -12.25 2.24 20.57
CA LEU A 228 -11.46 1.09 21.01
C LEU A 228 -11.27 0.05 19.89
N ALA A 229 -12.27 -0.19 19.05
CA ALA A 229 -12.15 -1.16 17.95
C ALA A 229 -11.08 -0.74 16.94
N LYS A 230 -11.00 0.55 16.62
CA LYS A 230 -9.94 1.12 15.76
C LYS A 230 -8.57 1.01 16.43
N LEU A 231 -8.45 1.38 17.70
CA LEU A 231 -7.18 1.24 18.43
C LEU A 231 -6.72 -0.22 18.46
N THR A 232 -7.61 -1.15 18.76
CA THR A 232 -7.31 -2.59 18.75
C THR A 232 -6.86 -3.04 17.35
N ALA A 233 -7.53 -2.61 16.28
CA ALA A 233 -7.11 -2.93 14.92
C ALA A 233 -5.68 -2.42 14.63
N ILE A 234 -5.37 -1.17 14.99
CA ILE A 234 -4.02 -0.58 14.84
C ILE A 234 -3.00 -1.42 15.63
N LEU A 235 -3.27 -1.71 16.91
CA LEU A 235 -2.36 -2.48 17.75
C LEU A 235 -2.14 -3.91 17.26
N LEU A 236 -3.17 -4.55 16.68
CA LEU A 236 -3.03 -5.85 16.05
C LEU A 236 -2.14 -5.78 14.79
N GLY A 237 -2.27 -4.71 13.99
CA GLY A 237 -1.40 -4.47 12.84
C GLY A 237 0.06 -4.28 13.26
N VAL A 238 0.30 -3.45 14.28
CA VAL A 238 1.62 -3.25 14.88
C VAL A 238 2.19 -4.56 15.43
N GLY A 239 1.39 -5.31 16.21
CA GLY A 239 1.79 -6.58 16.79
C GLY A 239 2.13 -7.63 15.74
N LEU A 240 1.37 -7.70 14.65
CA LEU A 240 1.69 -8.58 13.52
C LEU A 240 3.01 -8.18 12.86
N SER A 241 3.25 -6.89 12.63
CA SER A 241 4.51 -6.41 12.05
C SER A 241 5.71 -6.77 12.93
N ILE A 242 5.59 -6.62 14.26
CA ILE A 242 6.65 -6.99 15.20
C ILE A 242 6.86 -8.50 15.25
N GLY A 243 5.79 -9.30 15.13
CA GLY A 243 5.91 -10.77 15.17
C GLY A 243 6.51 -11.39 13.91
N LEU A 244 6.54 -10.65 12.80
CA LEU A 244 7.04 -11.12 11.50
C LEU A 244 8.46 -10.65 11.17
N ILE A 245 8.99 -9.67 11.91
CA ILE A 245 10.30 -9.04 11.72
C ILE A 245 11.19 -9.43 12.90
#